data_AF-A0A2B8APW4-F1
#
_entry.id   AF-A0A2B8APW4-F1
#
_cell.length_a   1.000
_cell.length_b   1.000
_cell.length_c   1.000
_cell.angle_alpha   90.00
_cell.angle_beta   90.00
_cell.angle_gamma   90.00
#
_symmetry.space_group_name_H-M   'P 1'
#
loop_
_entity.id
_entity.type
_entity.pdbx_description
1 polymer ?
#
loop_
_entity_poly.entity_id
_entity_poly.type
_entity_poly.pdbx_seq_one_letter_code
_entity_poly.pdbx_strand_id
1 'polypeptide(L)'
;MSTPSPYTSYDPTGHLLLTPQDGEAPKRATRLAELGIGDAPVPEFDEFARELARITGAPYAMVNFIDEHRQYFAGLYTPGDQHAGVDISPAQQASQPGRVMARDHGYCPHVVVRRKALVLEDVCDYPRFAGNPVVDEIGIRSYLGAPLIDRTGMALGTICVVAQEPRPWGRQGLETIKSMAAEMVDQIHRRESGHGI
;
A
#
# COMPACT_ATOMS: atom_id res chain seq x y z
N MET A 1 -34.06 -25.18 -20.75
CA MET A 1 -32.81 -24.41 -20.94
C MET A 1 -33.03 -23.06 -20.29
N SER A 2 -32.56 -22.89 -19.04
CA SER A 2 -32.76 -21.65 -18.29
C SER A 2 -31.44 -20.88 -18.23
N THR A 3 -31.40 -19.72 -18.87
CA THR A 3 -30.32 -18.74 -18.78
C THR A 3 -30.27 -18.13 -17.39
N PRO A 4 -29.09 -18.02 -16.74
CA PRO A 4 -28.99 -17.32 -15.45
C PRO A 4 -29.06 -15.79 -15.65
N SER A 5 -29.75 -15.13 -14.71
CA SER A 5 -30.03 -13.70 -14.69
C SER A 5 -28.83 -12.87 -14.19
N PRO A 6 -28.53 -11.68 -14.76
CA PRO A 6 -27.36 -10.87 -14.45
C PRO A 6 -27.59 -9.91 -13.27
N TYR A 7 -28.02 -10.41 -12.11
CA TYR A 7 -28.06 -9.57 -10.91
C TYR A 7 -26.80 -9.78 -10.09
N THR A 8 -25.88 -8.81 -10.18
CA THR A 8 -24.83 -8.63 -9.17
C THR A 8 -25.52 -8.53 -7.81
N SER A 9 -25.23 -9.48 -6.93
CA SER A 9 -25.67 -9.49 -5.54
C SER A 9 -25.28 -8.17 -4.87
N TYR A 10 -26.25 -7.30 -4.64
CA TYR A 10 -26.08 -6.10 -3.81
C TYR A 10 -26.02 -6.56 -2.36
N ASP A 11 -24.84 -6.54 -1.76
CA ASP A 11 -24.66 -6.79 -0.33
C ASP A 11 -24.83 -5.46 0.44
N PRO A 12 -25.95 -5.27 1.14
CA PRO A 12 -26.17 -4.05 1.91
C PRO A 12 -25.21 -3.93 3.08
N THR A 13 -24.47 -4.97 3.50
CA THR A 13 -23.51 -4.91 4.61
C THR A 13 -22.08 -4.59 4.21
N GLY A 14 -21.78 -4.51 2.90
CA GLY A 14 -20.42 -4.22 2.42
C GLY A 14 -19.85 -2.88 2.89
N HIS A 15 -20.70 -1.94 3.31
CA HIS A 15 -20.27 -0.65 3.90
C HIS A 15 -19.85 -0.75 5.38
N LEU A 16 -20.21 -1.84 6.06
CA LEU A 16 -19.84 -2.13 7.46
C LEU A 16 -18.46 -2.79 7.55
N LEU A 17 -17.93 -3.29 6.43
CA LEU A 17 -16.62 -3.91 6.42
C LEU A 17 -15.54 -2.83 6.63
N LEU A 18 -14.73 -3.05 7.66
CA LEU A 18 -13.50 -2.28 7.86
C LEU A 18 -12.57 -2.45 6.65
N THR A 19 -12.54 -3.62 6.03
CA THR A 19 -11.79 -3.89 4.80
C THR A 19 -12.74 -4.12 3.62
N PRO A 20 -12.62 -3.40 2.49
CA PRO A 20 -13.57 -3.57 1.38
C PRO A 20 -13.41 -4.92 0.67
N GLN A 21 -14.51 -5.44 0.12
CA GLN A 21 -14.49 -6.62 -0.75
C GLN A 21 -13.71 -6.32 -2.04
N ASP A 22 -12.89 -7.27 -2.45
CA ASP A 22 -11.96 -7.13 -3.57
C ASP A 22 -12.00 -8.37 -4.45
N GLY A 23 -12.86 -8.30 -5.47
CA GLY A 23 -13.04 -9.38 -6.45
C GLY A 23 -11.92 -9.52 -7.46
N GLU A 24 -10.93 -8.62 -7.46
CA GLU A 24 -9.79 -8.67 -8.39
C GLU A 24 -8.56 -9.34 -7.80
N ALA A 25 -8.57 -9.67 -6.50
CA ALA A 25 -7.44 -10.28 -5.82
C ALA A 25 -6.85 -11.51 -6.55
N PRO A 26 -7.66 -12.47 -7.04
CA PRO A 26 -7.10 -13.63 -7.73
C PRO A 26 -6.38 -13.26 -9.03
N LYS A 27 -7.00 -12.39 -9.85
CA LYS A 27 -6.39 -11.91 -11.11
C LYS A 27 -5.14 -11.09 -10.84
N ARG A 28 -5.14 -10.31 -9.76
CA ARG A 28 -4.01 -9.51 -9.33
C ARG A 28 -2.85 -10.35 -8.83
N ALA A 29 -3.12 -11.43 -8.10
CA ALA A 29 -2.09 -12.39 -7.70
C ALA A 29 -1.41 -13.01 -8.93
N THR A 30 -2.18 -13.43 -9.95
CA THR A 30 -1.60 -13.90 -11.22
C THR A 30 -0.74 -12.83 -11.89
N ARG A 31 -1.24 -11.59 -11.98
CA ARG A 31 -0.50 -10.50 -12.61
C ARG A 31 0.80 -10.14 -11.87
N LEU A 32 0.79 -10.15 -10.54
CA LEU A 32 1.99 -9.93 -9.72
C LEU A 32 3.03 -11.04 -9.94
N ALA A 33 2.58 -12.30 -10.04
CA ALA A 33 3.46 -13.43 -10.34
C ALA A 33 4.10 -13.32 -11.74
N GLU A 34 3.34 -12.90 -12.76
CA GLU A 34 3.88 -12.63 -14.11
C GLU A 34 4.97 -11.53 -14.11
N LEU A 35 4.83 -10.54 -13.22
CA LEU A 35 5.79 -9.45 -13.06
C LEU A 35 6.99 -9.84 -12.16
N GLY A 36 6.97 -11.02 -11.52
CA GLY A 36 7.98 -11.43 -10.55
C GLY A 36 8.01 -10.56 -9.29
N ILE A 37 6.85 -10.06 -8.85
CA ILE A 37 6.69 -9.16 -7.70
C ILE A 37 5.88 -9.87 -6.61
N GLY A 38 6.32 -9.79 -5.35
CA GLY A 38 5.58 -10.29 -4.18
C GLY A 38 6.27 -11.40 -3.38
N ASP A 39 7.39 -11.91 -3.88
CA ASP A 39 8.15 -13.01 -3.25
C ASP A 39 9.49 -12.56 -2.64
N ALA A 40 10.09 -11.48 -3.16
CA ALA A 40 11.36 -10.95 -2.68
C ALA A 40 11.37 -9.41 -2.66
N PRO A 41 12.16 -8.80 -1.75
CA PRO A 41 12.35 -7.35 -1.74
C PRO A 41 13.02 -6.88 -3.01
N VAL A 42 12.78 -5.63 -3.37
CA VAL A 42 13.33 -5.01 -4.57
C VAL A 42 14.15 -3.80 -4.12
N PRO A 43 15.49 -3.83 -4.21
CA PRO A 43 16.33 -2.73 -3.73
C PRO A 43 15.95 -1.37 -4.32
N GLU A 44 15.60 -1.31 -5.62
CA GLU A 44 15.20 -0.05 -6.24
C GLU A 44 13.85 0.48 -5.69
N PHE A 45 12.99 -0.40 -5.16
CA PHE A 45 11.74 0.01 -4.51
C PHE A 45 11.97 0.48 -3.07
N ASP A 46 12.97 -0.04 -2.37
CA ASP A 46 13.41 0.50 -1.07
C ASP A 46 14.00 1.91 -1.24
N GLU A 47 14.80 2.12 -2.28
CA GLU A 47 15.31 3.46 -2.63
C GLU A 47 14.18 4.43 -2.97
N PHE A 48 13.20 3.98 -3.75
CA PHE A 48 12.01 4.77 -4.03
C PHE A 48 11.23 5.09 -2.75
N ALA A 49 11.01 4.12 -1.86
CA ALA A 49 10.33 4.32 -0.60
C ALA A 49 11.06 5.37 0.27
N ARG A 50 12.39 5.32 0.32
CA ARG A 50 13.21 6.33 1.01
C ARG A 50 13.00 7.73 0.45
N GLU A 51 12.98 7.87 -0.88
CA GLU A 51 12.74 9.17 -1.51
C GLU A 51 11.31 9.67 -1.26
N LEU A 52 10.33 8.77 -1.34
CA LEU A 52 8.94 9.09 -1.02
C LEU A 52 8.78 9.60 0.42
N ALA A 53 9.43 8.94 1.40
CA ALA A 53 9.47 9.39 2.79
C ALA A 53 10.08 10.80 2.91
N ARG A 54 11.21 11.04 2.23
CA ARG A 54 11.90 12.33 2.23
C ARG A 54 11.03 13.45 1.67
N ILE A 55 10.38 13.25 0.52
CA ILE A 55 9.53 14.25 -0.14
C ILE A 55 8.30 14.57 0.70
N THR A 56 7.68 13.55 1.31
CA THR A 56 6.44 13.71 2.09
C THR A 56 6.69 14.10 3.54
N GLY A 57 7.94 14.05 4.00
CA GLY A 57 8.33 14.24 5.41
C GLY A 57 7.82 13.13 6.34
N ALA A 58 7.40 11.99 5.80
CA ALA A 58 6.87 10.88 6.57
C ALA A 58 8.00 9.99 7.14
N PRO A 59 7.84 9.41 8.33
CA PRO A 59 8.83 8.50 8.90
C PRO A 59 8.83 7.11 8.25
N TYR A 60 7.71 6.67 7.69
CA TYR A 60 7.57 5.36 7.04
C TYR A 60 7.02 5.52 5.63
N ALA A 61 7.56 4.74 4.70
CA ALA A 61 7.11 4.70 3.32
C ALA A 61 7.21 3.28 2.75
N MET A 62 6.27 2.91 1.89
CA MET A 62 6.16 1.57 1.36
C MET A 62 5.76 1.57 -0.11
N VAL A 63 6.35 0.66 -0.87
CA VAL A 63 5.80 0.13 -2.14
C VAL A 63 5.16 -1.21 -1.80
N ASN A 64 3.83 -1.21 -1.72
CA ASN A 64 3.04 -2.28 -1.16
C ASN A 64 2.22 -2.98 -2.24
N PHE A 65 2.31 -4.30 -2.34
CA PHE A 65 1.50 -5.12 -3.24
C PHE A 65 0.54 -5.97 -2.43
N ILE A 66 -0.67 -6.15 -2.94
CA ILE A 66 -1.75 -6.85 -2.21
C ILE A 66 -2.19 -8.04 -3.03
N ASP A 67 -2.00 -9.25 -2.52
CA ASP A 67 -2.52 -10.47 -3.15
C ASP A 67 -3.82 -10.93 -2.46
N GLU A 68 -4.22 -12.18 -2.67
CA GLU A 68 -5.44 -12.74 -2.06
C GLU A 68 -5.33 -12.92 -0.54
N HIS A 69 -4.13 -13.12 -0.02
CA HIS A 69 -3.90 -13.57 1.35
C HIS A 69 -3.16 -12.54 2.21
N ARG A 70 -2.33 -11.68 1.61
CA ARG A 70 -1.44 -10.78 2.34
C ARG A 70 -1.14 -9.48 1.60
N GLN A 71 -0.53 -8.57 2.35
CA GLN A 71 0.18 -7.40 1.84
C GLN A 71 1.67 -7.67 1.91
N TYR A 72 2.39 -7.29 0.86
CA TYR A 72 3.84 -7.45 0.73
C TYR A 72 4.52 -6.13 0.40
N PHE A 73 5.40 -5.68 1.29
CA PHE A 73 6.20 -4.46 1.14
C PHE A 73 7.48 -4.77 0.35
N ALA A 74 7.34 -4.79 -0.97
CA ALA A 74 8.46 -4.99 -1.90
C ALA A 74 9.47 -3.83 -1.84
N GLY A 75 8.98 -2.62 -1.52
CA GLY A 75 9.78 -1.49 -1.09
C GLY A 75 9.36 -1.07 0.32
N LEU A 76 10.31 -0.84 1.20
CA LEU A 76 10.08 -0.44 2.58
C LEU A 76 11.19 0.51 3.02
N TYR A 77 10.79 1.62 3.62
CA TYR A 77 11.67 2.50 4.35
C TYR A 77 11.11 2.74 5.74
N THR A 78 11.96 2.51 6.74
CA THR A 78 11.67 2.80 8.16
C THR A 78 12.81 3.62 8.78
N PRO A 79 12.57 4.35 9.89
CA PRO A 79 13.61 5.13 10.57
C PRO A 79 14.82 4.28 11.03
N GLY A 80 14.64 2.97 11.20
CA GLY A 80 15.74 2.06 11.55
C GLY A 80 16.71 1.78 10.41
N ASP A 81 16.30 1.99 9.15
CA ASP A 81 17.17 1.79 7.98
C ASP A 81 18.25 2.88 7.86
N GLN A 82 18.05 4.04 8.51
CA GLN A 82 19.07 5.09 8.61
C GLN A 82 20.24 4.70 9.53
N HIS A 83 20.08 3.65 10.35
CA HIS A 83 21.07 3.17 11.31
C HIS A 83 21.79 1.91 10.84
N ALA A 84 21.80 1.61 9.52
CA ALA A 84 22.61 0.54 8.95
C ALA A 84 24.11 0.82 9.20
N GLY A 85 24.61 0.38 10.37
CA GLY A 85 25.97 0.66 10.86
C GLY A 85 26.05 1.04 12.35
N VAL A 86 24.93 1.27 13.03
CA VAL A 86 24.85 1.42 14.49
C VAL A 86 24.21 0.14 15.04
N ASP A 87 24.80 -0.46 16.07
CA ASP A 87 24.24 -1.66 16.73
C ASP A 87 22.81 -1.37 17.21
N ILE A 88 21.83 -1.79 16.41
CA ILE A 88 20.42 -1.66 16.72
C ILE A 88 20.10 -2.73 17.77
N SER A 89 19.49 -2.35 18.89
CA SER A 89 19.17 -3.34 19.92
C SER A 89 18.16 -4.37 19.40
N PRO A 90 18.22 -5.64 19.86
CA PRO A 90 17.25 -6.67 19.47
C PRO A 90 15.78 -6.25 19.69
N ALA A 91 15.51 -5.41 20.68
CA ALA A 91 14.19 -4.86 20.96
C ALA A 91 13.70 -3.87 19.88
N GLN A 92 14.61 -3.04 19.34
CA GLN A 92 14.31 -2.13 18.23
C GLN A 92 14.14 -2.89 16.91
N GLN A 93 14.85 -4.01 16.73
CA GLN A 93 14.72 -4.89 15.57
C GLN A 93 13.41 -5.69 15.59
N ALA A 94 13.00 -6.18 16.76
CA ALA A 94 11.72 -6.86 16.96
C ALA A 94 10.49 -5.93 16.80
N SER A 95 10.71 -4.61 16.89
CA SER A 95 9.66 -3.59 16.74
C SER A 95 9.58 -3.01 15.32
N GLN A 96 10.43 -3.44 14.39
CA GLN A 96 10.30 -3.02 12.99
C GLN A 96 9.23 -3.83 12.28
N PRO A 97 8.33 -3.19 11.52
CA PRO A 97 7.36 -3.92 10.72
C PRO A 97 8.11 -4.81 9.73
N GLY A 98 7.82 -6.10 9.76
CA GLY A 98 8.24 -7.02 8.72
C GLY A 98 7.68 -6.59 7.36
N ARG A 99 8.17 -7.19 6.28
CA ARG A 99 7.68 -6.89 4.92
C ARG A 99 6.33 -7.52 4.57
N VAL A 100 5.71 -8.23 5.52
CA VAL A 100 4.44 -8.91 5.33
C VAL A 100 3.44 -8.38 6.36
N MET A 101 2.26 -8.03 5.90
CA MET A 101 1.15 -7.58 6.75
C MET A 101 -0.13 -8.33 6.34
N ALA A 102 -1.02 -8.56 7.30
CA ALA A 102 -2.32 -9.16 7.01
C ALA A 102 -3.10 -8.29 6.03
N ARG A 103 -3.88 -8.94 5.14
CA ARG A 103 -4.56 -8.25 4.04
C ARG A 103 -5.58 -7.21 4.49
N ASP A 104 -6.21 -7.43 5.63
CA ASP A 104 -7.25 -6.58 6.22
C ASP A 104 -6.71 -5.40 7.02
N HIS A 105 -5.40 -5.34 7.27
CA HIS A 105 -4.77 -4.28 8.05
C HIS A 105 -4.45 -3.03 7.23
N GLY A 106 -4.49 -1.88 7.90
CA GLY A 106 -4.13 -0.59 7.31
C GLY A 106 -5.09 -0.12 6.21
N TYR A 107 -4.65 0.87 5.44
CA TYR A 107 -5.53 1.62 4.53
C TYR A 107 -5.32 1.31 3.05
N CYS A 108 -4.24 0.62 2.70
CA CYS A 108 -3.92 0.24 1.32
C CYS A 108 -5.02 -0.60 0.63
N PRO A 109 -5.72 -1.55 1.32
CA PRO A 109 -6.83 -2.27 0.72
C PRO A 109 -7.95 -1.34 0.21
N HIS A 110 -8.22 -0.23 0.92
CA HIS A 110 -9.19 0.77 0.46
C HIS A 110 -8.74 1.49 -0.80
N VAL A 111 -7.44 1.79 -0.91
CA VAL A 111 -6.87 2.48 -2.07
C VAL A 111 -6.92 1.56 -3.30
N VAL A 112 -6.57 0.28 -3.15
CA VAL A 112 -6.64 -0.71 -4.24
C VAL A 112 -8.07 -0.88 -4.74
N VAL A 113 -9.02 -1.18 -3.85
CA VAL A 113 -10.42 -1.41 -4.27
C VAL A 113 -11.05 -0.16 -4.89
N ARG A 114 -10.79 1.03 -4.31
CA ARG A 114 -11.37 2.28 -4.83
C ARG A 114 -10.66 2.80 -6.07
N ARG A 115 -9.45 2.31 -6.38
CA ARG A 115 -8.55 2.85 -7.41
C ARG A 115 -8.36 4.37 -7.30
N LYS A 116 -8.33 4.89 -6.07
CA LYS A 116 -8.24 6.32 -5.80
C LYS A 116 -7.28 6.57 -4.66
N ALA A 117 -6.47 7.61 -4.81
CA ALA A 117 -5.59 8.08 -3.76
C ALA A 117 -6.41 8.50 -2.52
N LEU A 118 -5.81 8.33 -1.35
CA LEU A 118 -6.41 8.56 -0.05
C LEU A 118 -5.44 9.36 0.82
N VAL A 119 -5.95 10.45 1.38
CA VAL A 119 -5.30 11.31 2.37
C VAL A 119 -6.12 11.24 3.65
N LEU A 120 -5.47 10.88 4.75
CA LEU A 120 -5.98 10.94 6.11
C LEU A 120 -4.95 11.73 6.94
N GLU A 121 -5.25 12.99 7.20
CA GLU A 121 -4.36 13.88 7.95
C GLU A 121 -4.30 13.48 9.43
N ASP A 122 -5.43 13.07 9.99
CA ASP A 122 -5.56 12.32 11.24
C ASP A 122 -6.61 11.21 11.06
N VAL A 123 -6.23 9.94 11.17
CA VAL A 123 -7.14 8.80 10.97
C VAL A 123 -8.24 8.74 12.02
N CYS A 124 -7.99 9.29 13.21
CA CYS A 124 -8.97 9.34 14.30
C CYS A 124 -10.14 10.28 13.99
N ASP A 125 -9.97 11.26 13.09
CA ASP A 125 -11.03 12.17 12.65
C ASP A 125 -12.02 11.51 11.69
N TYR A 126 -11.73 10.29 11.23
CA TYR A 126 -12.55 9.55 10.28
C TYR A 126 -13.07 8.27 10.93
N PRO A 127 -14.33 8.22 11.42
CA PRO A 127 -14.88 7.07 12.15
C PRO A 127 -14.74 5.73 11.41
N ARG A 128 -14.79 5.74 10.07
CA ARG A 128 -14.60 4.55 9.23
C ARG A 128 -13.17 3.96 9.33
N PHE A 129 -12.17 4.80 9.56
CA PHE A 129 -10.76 4.44 9.56
C PHE A 129 -10.17 4.32 10.97
N ALA A 130 -10.77 4.99 11.95
CA ALA A 130 -10.34 4.96 13.34
C ALA A 130 -10.38 3.56 13.98
N GLY A 131 -11.22 2.65 13.49
CA GLY A 131 -11.31 1.26 13.99
C GLY A 131 -10.29 0.29 13.41
N ASN A 132 -9.30 0.76 12.65
CA ASN A 132 -8.28 -0.12 12.06
C ASN A 132 -7.23 -0.53 13.11
N PRO A 133 -6.83 -1.82 13.21
CA PRO A 133 -5.87 -2.27 14.22
C PRO A 133 -4.54 -1.51 14.22
N VAL A 134 -4.09 -0.99 13.06
CA VAL A 134 -2.83 -0.24 12.97
C VAL A 134 -2.84 1.07 13.77
N VAL A 135 -4.02 1.58 14.14
CA VAL A 135 -4.15 2.75 15.01
C VAL A 135 -3.65 2.42 16.42
N ASP A 136 -4.09 1.30 16.99
CA ASP A 136 -3.75 0.91 18.37
C ASP A 136 -2.43 0.12 18.45
N GLU A 137 -2.18 -0.77 17.49
CA GLU A 137 -1.01 -1.67 17.49
C GLU A 137 0.29 -0.96 17.11
N ILE A 138 0.21 0.01 16.18
CA ILE A 138 1.39 0.70 15.62
C ILE A 138 1.36 2.20 15.98
N GLY A 139 0.21 2.73 16.42
CA GLY A 139 0.08 4.16 16.74
C GLY A 139 -0.08 5.03 15.50
N ILE A 140 -0.53 4.50 14.35
CA ILE A 140 -0.65 5.28 13.11
C ILE A 140 -1.71 6.37 13.27
N ARG A 141 -1.31 7.62 12.97
CA ARG A 141 -2.18 8.79 13.01
C ARG A 141 -2.41 9.41 11.64
N SER A 142 -1.50 9.31 10.69
CA SER A 142 -1.72 9.84 9.35
C SER A 142 -1.36 8.82 8.27
N TYR A 143 -2.08 8.89 7.14
CA TYR A 143 -1.89 8.03 5.97
C TYR A 143 -2.03 8.84 4.67
N LEU A 144 -1.11 8.62 3.74
CA LEU A 144 -1.18 9.12 2.38
C LEU A 144 -0.79 7.99 1.43
N GLY A 145 -1.67 7.64 0.49
CA GLY A 145 -1.41 6.56 -0.44
C GLY A 145 -2.11 6.72 -1.78
N ALA A 146 -1.54 6.12 -2.81
CA ALA A 146 -2.08 6.10 -4.16
C ALA A 146 -1.95 4.71 -4.80
N PRO A 147 -2.91 4.32 -5.66
CA PRO A 147 -2.88 3.00 -6.30
C PRO A 147 -1.80 2.95 -7.40
N LEU A 148 -1.18 1.78 -7.54
CA LEU A 148 -0.30 1.47 -8.67
C LEU A 148 -1.13 0.79 -9.75
N ILE A 149 -1.67 1.58 -10.68
CA ILE A 149 -2.51 1.08 -11.77
C ILE A 149 -1.61 0.74 -12.95
N ASP A 150 -1.55 -0.53 -13.33
CA ASP A 150 -0.71 -0.96 -14.45
C ASP A 150 -1.37 -0.71 -15.82
N ARG A 151 -0.64 -1.05 -16.89
CA ARG A 151 -1.10 -0.88 -18.28
C ARG A 151 -2.39 -1.64 -18.64
N THR A 152 -2.79 -2.61 -17.81
CA THR A 152 -4.05 -3.36 -17.99
C THR A 152 -5.24 -2.68 -17.30
N GLY A 153 -4.99 -1.60 -16.53
CA GLY A 153 -5.99 -0.93 -15.70
C GLY A 153 -6.19 -1.61 -14.33
N MET A 154 -5.36 -2.60 -14.00
CA MET A 154 -5.40 -3.30 -12.73
C MET A 154 -4.61 -2.53 -11.66
N ALA A 155 -5.21 -2.30 -10.49
CA ALA A 155 -4.48 -1.74 -9.35
C ALA A 155 -3.68 -2.86 -8.69
N LEU A 156 -2.38 -2.96 -8.97
CA LEU A 156 -1.46 -4.00 -8.45
C LEU A 156 -1.23 -3.87 -6.94
N GLY A 157 -1.32 -2.66 -6.42
CA GLY A 157 -0.94 -2.32 -5.06
C GLY A 157 -1.02 -0.82 -4.83
N THR A 158 -0.19 -0.32 -3.93
CA THR A 158 -0.12 1.09 -3.56
C THR A 158 1.31 1.52 -3.32
N ILE A 159 1.62 2.79 -3.57
CA ILE A 159 2.63 3.47 -2.76
C ILE A 159 1.92 4.18 -1.62
N CYS A 160 2.53 4.16 -0.44
CA CYS A 160 1.96 4.84 0.72
C CYS A 160 3.03 5.31 1.69
N VAL A 161 2.65 6.27 2.51
CA VAL A 161 3.40 6.75 3.66
C VAL A 161 2.50 6.83 4.88
N VAL A 162 3.08 6.61 6.05
CA VAL A 162 2.37 6.70 7.33
C VAL A 162 3.21 7.43 8.37
N ALA A 163 2.53 8.05 9.33
CA ALA A 163 3.17 8.62 10.51
C ALA A 163 2.34 8.40 11.76
N GLN A 164 3.02 8.42 12.91
CA GLN A 164 2.41 8.31 14.24
C GLN A 164 1.92 9.67 14.78
N GLU A 165 2.02 10.72 13.97
CA GLU A 165 1.52 12.06 14.26
C GLU A 165 0.61 12.53 13.10
N PRO A 166 -0.38 13.41 13.36
CA PRO A 166 -1.15 14.04 12.30
C PRO A 166 -0.25 14.82 11.33
N ARG A 167 -0.53 14.74 10.03
CA ARG A 167 0.25 15.43 8.99
C ARG A 167 -0.66 16.18 8.01
N PRO A 168 -0.51 17.52 7.86
CA PRO A 168 -1.38 18.35 7.05
C PRO A 168 -0.97 18.31 5.56
N TRP A 169 -0.94 17.11 4.97
CA TRP A 169 -0.55 16.94 3.57
C TRP A 169 -1.55 17.59 2.61
N GLY A 170 -2.83 17.57 2.96
CA GLY A 170 -3.91 18.15 2.18
C GLY A 170 -3.86 17.83 0.69
N ARG A 171 -4.22 18.84 -0.12
CA ARG A 171 -4.22 18.73 -1.58
C ARG A 171 -2.82 18.58 -2.16
N GLN A 172 -1.80 19.20 -1.56
CA GLN A 172 -0.44 19.14 -2.08
C GLN A 172 0.11 17.71 -2.00
N GLY A 173 -0.01 17.05 -0.84
CA GLY A 173 0.41 15.66 -0.70
C GLY A 173 -0.38 14.71 -1.59
N LEU A 174 -1.67 14.99 -1.83
CA LEU A 174 -2.48 14.22 -2.79
C LEU A 174 -1.92 14.30 -4.21
N GLU A 175 -1.48 15.47 -4.68
CA GLU A 175 -0.87 15.60 -6.01
C GLU A 175 0.52 14.97 -6.04
N THR A 176 1.32 15.16 -4.98
CA THR A 176 2.63 14.51 -4.83
C THR A 176 2.52 12.98 -4.92
N ILE A 177 1.64 12.36 -4.13
CA ILE A 177 1.54 10.89 -4.10
C ILE A 177 1.05 10.33 -5.44
N LYS A 178 0.22 11.06 -6.19
CA LYS A 178 -0.21 10.64 -7.53
C LYS A 178 0.96 10.68 -8.52
N SER A 179 1.77 11.74 -8.48
CA SER A 179 2.98 11.84 -9.32
C SER A 179 3.94 10.70 -9.04
N MET A 180 4.26 10.48 -7.77
CA MET A 180 5.12 9.39 -7.32
C MET A 180 4.55 8.02 -7.74
N ALA A 181 3.22 7.82 -7.68
CA ALA A 181 2.61 6.57 -8.10
C ALA A 181 2.79 6.32 -9.60
N ALA A 182 2.68 7.36 -10.44
CA ALA A 182 2.95 7.25 -11.87
C ALA A 182 4.41 6.88 -12.14
N GLU A 183 5.36 7.50 -11.43
CA GLU A 183 6.79 7.18 -11.56
C GLU A 183 7.11 5.72 -11.19
N MET A 184 6.50 5.21 -10.11
CA MET A 184 6.64 3.81 -9.71
C MET A 184 6.02 2.85 -10.72
N VAL A 185 4.85 3.19 -11.29
CA VAL A 185 4.24 2.40 -12.37
C VAL A 185 5.16 2.33 -13.58
N ASP A 186 5.77 3.45 -13.99
CA ASP A 186 6.73 3.47 -15.08
C ASP A 186 7.96 2.60 -14.77
N GLN A 187 8.42 2.59 -13.51
CA GLN A 187 9.52 1.73 -13.07
C GLN A 187 9.16 0.24 -13.15
N ILE A 188 7.94 -0.14 -12.74
CA ILE A 188 7.42 -1.50 -12.89
C ILE A 188 7.35 -1.90 -14.37
N HIS A 189 6.90 -1.02 -15.27
CA HIS A 189 6.83 -1.31 -16.71
C HIS A 189 8.21 -1.46 -17.35
N ARG A 190 9.19 -0.64 -16.95
CA ARG A 190 10.58 -0.81 -17.40
C ARG A 190 11.14 -2.16 -16.97
N ARG A 191 10.84 -2.59 -15.73
CA ARG A 191 11.24 -3.91 -15.24
C ARG A 191 10.60 -5.04 -16.05
N GLU A 192 9.29 -4.96 -16.31
CA GLU A 192 8.58 -5.94 -17.15
C GLU A 192 9.23 -6.06 -18.54
N SER A 193 9.54 -4.92 -19.16
CA SER A 193 10.15 -4.87 -20.49
C SER A 193 11.60 -5.38 -20.52
N GLY A 194 12.35 -5.19 -19.43
CA GLY A 194 13.72 -5.66 -19.28
C GLY A 194 13.87 -7.15 -18.93
N HIS A 195 12.80 -7.79 -18.43
CA HIS A 195 12.76 -9.25 -18.20
C HIS A 195 12.31 -10.04 -19.44
N GLY A 196 11.99 -9.36 -20.56
CA GLY A 196 11.65 -9.98 -21.83
C GLY A 196 12.87 -10.20 -22.73
N ILE A 197 13.77 -11.11 -22.37
CA ILE A 197 14.77 -11.72 -23.28
C ILE A 197 14.90 -13.21 -22.93
#